data_AF-A0A6G3WI60-F1
#
_entry.id   AF-A0A6G3WI60-F1
#
_cell.length_a   1.000
_cell.length_b   1.000
_cell.length_c   1.000
_cell.angle_alpha   90.00
_cell.angle_beta   90.00
_cell.angle_gamma   90.00
#
_symmetry.space_group_name_H-M   'P 1'
#
loop_
_entity.id
_entity.type
_entity.pdbx_description
1 polymer ?
#
loop_
_entity_poly.entity_id
_entity_poly.type
_entity_poly.pdbx_seq_one_letter_code
_entity_poly.pdbx_strand_id
1 'polypeptide(L)'
;PVLRAAGHGVHPLTLSGLADKREAAAGQQTHVQDIVDEVERLGLRDVVLVGHSYAGIPVGQAAERIGDRLARVVFVDSNVPADGASFVSGWPEGRAGVEAAIAANGGFWPPPAAEDCADQGLDEEQLARFLGSSTPHPGATLTEPAVLARPL
;
A
#
# COMPACT_ATOMS: atom_id res chain seq x y z
N PRO A 1 4.46 0.96 -17.96
CA PRO A 1 4.51 1.14 -19.43
C PRO A 1 5.03 -0.06 -20.26
N VAL A 2 5.10 -1.27 -19.70
CA VAL A 2 5.39 -2.51 -20.48
C VAL A 2 4.15 -3.42 -20.51
N LEU A 3 3.44 -3.51 -19.38
CA LEU A 3 2.19 -4.28 -19.25
C LEU A 3 1.11 -3.85 -20.26
N ARG A 4 0.91 -2.54 -20.45
CA ARG A 4 -0.05 -2.04 -21.47
C ARG A 4 0.40 -2.37 -22.89
N ALA A 5 1.70 -2.29 -23.18
CA ALA A 5 2.25 -2.64 -24.49
C ALA A 5 2.12 -4.15 -24.78
N ALA A 6 2.14 -4.98 -23.74
CA ALA A 6 1.84 -6.40 -23.82
C ALA A 6 0.33 -6.73 -23.92
N GLY A 7 -0.54 -5.70 -23.98
CA GLY A 7 -1.99 -5.87 -24.16
C GLY A 7 -2.81 -5.98 -22.88
N HIS A 8 -2.22 -5.76 -21.70
CA HIS A 8 -2.95 -5.82 -20.43
C HIS A 8 -3.67 -4.51 -20.10
N GLY A 9 -4.88 -4.61 -19.54
CA GLY A 9 -5.54 -3.51 -18.83
C GLY A 9 -4.79 -3.20 -17.53
N VAL A 10 -4.28 -1.98 -17.38
CA VAL A 10 -3.49 -1.58 -16.21
C VAL A 10 -4.13 -0.38 -15.54
N HIS A 11 -4.51 -0.59 -14.28
CA HIS A 11 -5.27 0.35 -13.46
C HIS A 11 -4.44 0.72 -12.23
N PRO A 12 -3.55 1.74 -12.31
CA PRO A 12 -2.89 2.26 -11.13
C PRO A 12 -3.94 2.96 -10.24
N LEU A 13 -4.00 2.57 -8.98
CA LEU A 13 -4.99 3.07 -8.03
C LEU A 13 -4.29 3.90 -6.96
N THR A 14 -4.61 5.20 -6.88
CA THR A 14 -4.30 5.99 -5.68
C THR A 14 -5.32 5.62 -4.60
N LEU A 15 -4.83 5.17 -3.44
CA LEU A 15 -5.66 4.88 -2.29
C LEU A 15 -5.98 6.14 -1.48
N SER A 16 -7.08 6.14 -0.74
CA SER A 16 -7.58 7.26 0.04
C SER A 16 -6.55 7.75 1.06
N GLY A 17 -6.36 9.06 1.21
CA GLY A 17 -5.35 9.62 2.12
C GLY A 17 -3.92 9.67 1.55
N LEU A 18 -3.71 9.24 0.30
CA LEU A 18 -2.41 9.34 -0.39
C LEU A 18 -2.49 10.29 -1.60
N ALA A 19 -1.35 10.89 -1.96
CA ALA A 19 -1.19 11.72 -3.16
C ALA A 19 -2.32 12.74 -3.39
N ASP A 20 -3.06 12.64 -4.51
CA ASP A 20 -4.18 13.51 -4.86
C ASP A 20 -5.41 13.32 -3.94
N LYS A 21 -5.47 12.22 -3.19
CA LYS A 21 -6.51 11.92 -2.19
C LYS A 21 -6.11 12.20 -0.74
N ARG A 22 -5.02 12.92 -0.50
CA ARG A 22 -4.45 13.19 0.85
C ARG A 22 -5.41 13.78 1.88
N GLU A 23 -6.48 14.45 1.45
CA GLU A 23 -7.46 15.07 2.35
C GLU A 23 -8.45 14.04 2.93
N ALA A 24 -8.51 12.83 2.38
CA ALA A 24 -9.38 11.77 2.88
C ALA A 24 -8.77 11.10 4.12
N ALA A 25 -9.56 10.98 5.18
CA ALA A 25 -9.21 10.13 6.30
C ALA A 25 -9.20 8.66 5.85
N ALA A 26 -8.14 7.93 6.17
CA ALA A 26 -7.99 6.53 5.79
C ALA A 26 -7.45 5.71 6.96
N GLY A 27 -8.11 4.58 7.19
CA GLY A 27 -7.60 3.46 7.99
C GLY A 27 -7.26 2.28 7.08
N GLN A 28 -6.80 1.19 7.67
CA GLN A 28 -6.34 0.02 6.92
C GLN A 28 -7.48 -0.56 6.07
N GLN A 29 -8.70 -0.64 6.62
CA GLN A 29 -9.87 -1.15 5.92
C GLN A 29 -10.38 -0.22 4.81
N THR A 30 -10.11 1.09 4.91
CA THR A 30 -10.41 2.04 3.82
C THR A 30 -9.64 1.67 2.56
N HIS A 31 -8.34 1.34 2.69
CA HIS A 31 -7.51 0.92 1.56
C HIS A 31 -7.93 -0.42 0.94
N VAL A 32 -8.45 -1.36 1.76
CA VAL A 32 -9.06 -2.58 1.24
C VAL A 32 -10.29 -2.24 0.39
N GLN A 33 -11.14 -1.36 0.91
CA GLN A 33 -12.38 -0.97 0.22
C GLN A 33 -12.10 -0.22 -1.07
N ASP A 34 -11.11 0.69 -1.10
CA ASP A 34 -10.71 1.40 -2.33
C ASP A 34 -10.41 0.42 -3.49
N ILE A 35 -9.74 -0.71 -3.19
CA ILE A 35 -9.37 -1.72 -4.19
C ILE A 35 -10.61 -2.50 -4.66
N VAL A 36 -11.46 -2.92 -3.73
CA VAL A 36 -12.71 -3.63 -4.05
C VAL A 36 -13.62 -2.75 -4.91
N ASP A 37 -13.83 -1.52 -4.48
CA ASP A 37 -14.67 -0.54 -5.17
C ASP A 37 -14.16 -0.28 -6.59
N GLU A 38 -12.84 -0.15 -6.79
CA GLU A 38 -12.29 0.08 -8.12
C GLU A 38 -12.51 -1.13 -9.05
N VAL A 39 -12.32 -2.35 -8.55
CA VAL A 39 -12.59 -3.58 -9.30
C VAL A 39 -14.07 -3.68 -9.68
N GLU A 40 -14.97 -3.40 -8.75
CA GLU A 40 -16.41 -3.48 -8.96
C GLU A 40 -16.94 -2.37 -9.87
N ARG A 41 -16.52 -1.12 -9.63
CA ARG A 41 -16.90 0.06 -10.42
C ARG A 41 -16.54 -0.08 -11.89
N LEU A 42 -15.39 -0.71 -12.16
CA LEU A 42 -14.93 -0.98 -13.52
C LEU A 42 -15.45 -2.31 -14.09
N GLY A 43 -16.15 -3.12 -13.30
CA GLY A 43 -16.65 -4.43 -13.71
C GLY A 43 -15.54 -5.39 -14.13
N LEU A 44 -14.35 -5.30 -13.52
CA LEU A 44 -13.20 -6.10 -13.93
C LEU A 44 -13.38 -7.58 -13.57
N ARG A 45 -12.86 -8.46 -14.44
CA ARG A 45 -12.75 -9.90 -14.26
C ARG A 45 -11.35 -10.36 -14.65
N ASP A 46 -10.97 -11.57 -14.22
CA ASP A 46 -9.62 -12.11 -14.40
C ASP A 46 -8.53 -11.17 -13.84
N VAL A 47 -8.81 -10.55 -12.70
CA VAL A 47 -8.02 -9.50 -12.07
C VAL A 47 -6.74 -10.07 -11.49
N VAL A 48 -5.61 -9.45 -11.81
CA VAL A 48 -4.34 -9.64 -11.10
C VAL A 48 -4.13 -8.46 -10.16
N LEU A 49 -4.26 -8.69 -8.86
CA LEU A 49 -3.91 -7.67 -7.87
C LEU A 49 -2.41 -7.70 -7.60
N VAL A 50 -1.76 -6.54 -7.66
CA VAL A 50 -0.31 -6.40 -7.45
C VAL A 50 -0.09 -5.43 -6.29
N GLY A 51 0.48 -5.93 -5.20
CA GLY A 51 0.85 -5.14 -4.01
C GLY A 51 2.36 -5.01 -3.89
N HIS A 52 2.84 -3.78 -3.71
CA HIS A 52 4.25 -3.48 -3.42
C HIS A 52 4.38 -2.87 -2.03
N SER A 53 5.42 -3.27 -1.28
CA SER A 53 5.67 -2.78 0.08
C SER A 53 4.43 -2.91 0.98
N TYR A 54 4.00 -1.82 1.62
CA TYR A 54 2.76 -1.77 2.41
C TYR A 54 1.53 -2.32 1.67
N ALA A 55 1.42 -2.06 0.36
CA ALA A 55 0.20 -2.33 -0.40
C ALA A 55 -0.15 -3.83 -0.52
N GLY A 56 0.77 -4.75 -0.21
CA GLY A 56 0.42 -6.17 -0.10
C GLY A 56 -0.61 -6.44 0.99
N ILE A 57 -0.62 -5.67 2.09
CA ILE A 57 -1.60 -5.84 3.16
C ILE A 57 -3.04 -5.60 2.67
N PRO A 58 -3.39 -4.44 2.08
CA PRO A 58 -4.73 -4.24 1.56
C PRO A 58 -5.04 -5.09 0.32
N VAL A 59 -4.07 -5.36 -0.56
CA VAL A 59 -4.27 -6.24 -1.73
C VAL A 59 -4.62 -7.67 -1.31
N GLY A 60 -3.91 -8.24 -0.33
CA GLY A 60 -4.20 -9.57 0.17
C GLY A 60 -5.61 -9.69 0.77
N GLN A 61 -6.06 -8.68 1.50
CA GLN A 61 -7.42 -8.65 2.04
C GLN A 61 -8.49 -8.41 0.96
N ALA A 62 -8.22 -7.56 -0.02
CA ALA A 62 -9.14 -7.31 -1.13
C ALA A 62 -9.34 -8.58 -1.99
N ALA A 63 -8.31 -9.42 -2.10
CA ALA A 63 -8.37 -10.69 -2.81
C ALA A 63 -9.49 -11.61 -2.28
N GLU A 64 -9.71 -11.66 -0.96
CA GLU A 64 -10.82 -12.42 -0.37
C GLU A 64 -12.20 -11.86 -0.75
N ARG A 65 -12.29 -10.54 -1.00
CA ARG A 65 -13.56 -9.83 -1.21
C ARG A 65 -14.01 -9.80 -2.66
N ILE A 66 -13.08 -9.73 -3.61
CA ILE A 66 -13.43 -9.68 -5.05
C ILE A 66 -13.77 -11.06 -5.63
N GLY A 67 -13.53 -12.14 -4.87
CA GLY A 67 -14.05 -13.49 -5.13
C GLY A 67 -13.71 -14.04 -6.51
N ASP A 68 -14.74 -14.41 -7.28
CA ASP A 68 -14.62 -15.00 -8.62
C ASP A 68 -13.98 -14.08 -9.68
N ARG A 69 -13.75 -12.81 -9.35
CA ARG A 69 -13.06 -11.86 -10.23
C ARG A 69 -11.55 -11.99 -10.17
N LEU A 70 -11.00 -12.59 -9.12
CA LEU A 70 -9.56 -12.70 -8.91
C LEU A 70 -8.96 -13.85 -9.71
N ALA A 71 -7.95 -13.55 -10.54
CA ALA A 71 -7.11 -14.54 -11.18
C ALA A 71 -5.82 -14.84 -10.39
N ARG A 72 -5.20 -13.81 -9.79
CA ARG A 72 -3.94 -13.94 -9.04
C ARG A 72 -3.68 -12.75 -8.12
N VAL A 73 -2.97 -13.00 -7.03
CA VAL A 73 -2.32 -11.97 -6.22
C VAL A 73 -0.81 -12.04 -6.42
N VAL A 74 -0.15 -10.91 -6.62
CA VAL A 74 1.30 -10.80 -6.75
C VAL A 74 1.83 -9.82 -5.70
N PHE A 75 2.75 -10.29 -4.88
CA PHE A 75 3.48 -9.49 -3.89
C PHE A 75 4.86 -9.16 -4.44
N VAL A 76 5.17 -7.87 -4.59
CA VAL A 76 6.45 -7.39 -5.10
C VAL A 76 7.17 -6.68 -3.97
N ASP A 77 8.19 -7.31 -3.39
CA ASP A 77 8.95 -6.76 -2.26
C ASP A 77 8.02 -6.13 -1.20
N SER A 78 7.15 -6.97 -0.66
CA SER A 78 5.90 -6.53 -0.04
C SER A 78 5.62 -7.25 1.26
N ASN A 79 4.92 -6.57 2.16
CA ASN A 79 4.31 -7.21 3.32
C ASN A 79 3.19 -8.13 2.86
N VAL A 80 3.11 -9.32 3.46
CA VAL A 80 2.00 -10.25 3.30
C VAL A 80 1.12 -10.13 4.55
N PRO A 81 -0.20 -9.88 4.42
CA PRO A 81 -1.04 -9.68 5.59
C PRO A 81 -1.15 -10.98 6.40
N ALA A 82 -1.11 -10.84 7.72
CA ALA A 82 -1.43 -11.87 8.69
C ALA A 82 -2.55 -11.33 9.58
N ASP A 83 -3.52 -12.19 9.92
CA ASP A 83 -4.67 -11.79 10.72
C ASP A 83 -4.24 -11.21 12.08
N GLY A 84 -4.80 -10.06 12.45
CA GLY A 84 -4.46 -9.34 13.68
C GLY A 84 -3.10 -8.62 13.65
N ALA A 85 -2.30 -8.76 12.59
CA ALA A 85 -1.03 -8.06 12.44
C ALA A 85 -1.18 -6.80 11.58
N SER A 86 -0.49 -5.74 11.98
CA SER A 86 -0.39 -4.48 11.23
C SER A 86 0.91 -4.43 10.44
N PHE A 87 1.09 -3.41 9.59
CA PHE A 87 2.39 -3.17 8.94
C PHE A 87 3.50 -3.02 9.97
N VAL A 88 3.25 -2.26 11.03
CA VAL A 88 4.25 -1.96 12.06
C VAL A 88 4.56 -3.15 12.97
N SER A 89 3.71 -4.19 12.98
CA SER A 89 3.95 -5.42 13.73
C SER A 89 5.20 -6.16 13.27
N GLY A 90 5.53 -6.08 11.97
CA GLY A 90 6.70 -6.71 11.37
C GLY A 90 7.90 -5.76 11.19
N TRP A 91 7.82 -4.54 11.69
CA TRP A 91 8.88 -3.54 11.51
C TRP A 91 10.15 -3.97 12.28
N PRO A 92 11.34 -4.05 11.64
CA PRO A 92 12.54 -4.62 12.26
C PRO A 92 12.96 -3.94 13.56
N GLU A 93 12.86 -2.61 13.63
CA GLU A 93 13.20 -1.82 14.82
C GLU A 93 12.05 -1.74 15.84
N GLY A 94 10.93 -2.41 15.55
CA GLY A 94 9.72 -2.43 16.37
C GLY A 94 8.79 -1.23 16.14
N ARG A 95 7.55 -1.34 16.62
CA ARG A 95 6.47 -0.36 16.39
C ARG A 95 6.70 1.01 17.01
N ALA A 96 7.48 1.10 18.10
CA ALA A 96 7.51 2.32 18.92
C ALA A 96 8.09 3.53 18.18
N GLY A 97 9.17 3.35 17.42
CA GLY A 97 9.80 4.44 16.67
C GLY A 97 8.88 4.97 15.57
N VAL A 98 8.23 4.04 14.87
CA VAL A 98 7.20 4.33 13.88
C VAL A 98 6.04 5.15 14.48
N GLU A 99 5.46 4.67 15.56
CA GLU A 99 4.29 5.29 16.19
C GLU A 99 4.63 6.66 16.75
N ALA A 100 5.83 6.82 17.30
CA ALA A 100 6.34 8.13 17.73
C ALA A 100 6.49 9.09 16.54
N ALA A 101 7.01 8.63 15.39
CA ALA A 101 7.09 9.45 14.19
C ALA A 101 5.69 9.84 13.69
N ILE A 102 4.75 8.91 13.65
CA ILE A 102 3.35 9.17 13.28
C ILE A 102 2.73 10.23 14.21
N ALA A 103 2.88 10.08 15.52
CA ALA A 103 2.34 11.00 16.51
C ALA A 103 2.96 12.41 16.40
N ALA A 104 4.28 12.49 16.17
CA ALA A 104 4.99 13.74 16.00
C ALA A 104 4.61 14.49 14.71
N ASN A 105 4.07 13.79 13.71
CA ASN A 105 3.72 14.33 12.39
C ASN A 105 2.20 14.37 12.17
N GLY A 106 1.42 14.61 13.23
CA GLY A 106 -0.02 14.87 13.11
C GLY A 106 -0.84 13.66 12.67
N GLY A 107 -0.38 12.45 12.95
CA GLY A 107 -1.05 11.21 12.56
C GLY A 107 -0.59 10.63 11.23
N PHE A 108 0.49 11.15 10.63
CA PHE A 108 1.05 10.65 9.38
C PHE A 108 2.47 10.14 9.57
N TRP A 109 2.83 9.06 8.88
CA TRP A 109 4.24 8.72 8.70
C TRP A 109 4.85 9.70 7.68
N PRO A 110 5.95 10.40 8.01
CA PRO A 110 6.55 11.38 7.11
C PRO A 110 7.15 10.73 5.84
N PRO A 111 7.24 11.47 4.73
CA PRO A 111 8.06 11.04 3.59
C PRO A 111 9.51 10.72 4.00
N PRO A 112 10.20 9.81 3.30
CA PRO A 112 11.60 9.54 3.56
C PRO A 112 12.47 10.78 3.30
N ALA A 113 13.58 10.88 4.02
CA ALA A 113 14.66 11.80 3.73
C ALA A 113 15.68 11.18 2.76
N ALA A 114 16.61 11.98 2.25
CA ALA A 114 17.65 11.48 1.35
C ALA A 114 18.55 10.45 2.03
N GLU A 115 18.82 10.64 3.32
CA GLU A 115 19.63 9.76 4.15
C GLU A 115 19.00 8.37 4.30
N ASP A 116 17.66 8.28 4.33
CA ASP A 116 16.94 7.01 4.37
C ASP A 116 17.12 6.19 3.07
N CYS A 117 17.59 6.83 2.00
CA CYS A 117 17.73 6.25 0.67
C CYS A 117 19.20 6.01 0.25
N ALA A 118 20.18 6.35 1.09
CA ALA A 118 21.59 6.42 0.70
C ALA A 118 22.16 5.11 0.13
N ASP A 119 21.68 3.96 0.60
CA ASP A 119 22.15 2.62 0.19
C ASP A 119 21.18 1.90 -0.75
N GLN A 120 20.22 2.61 -1.35
CA GLN A 120 19.19 2.02 -2.22
C GLN A 120 19.59 1.95 -3.70
N GLY A 121 20.83 2.33 -4.04
CA GLY A 121 21.35 2.29 -5.41
C GLY A 121 20.67 3.27 -6.38
N LEU A 122 20.04 4.32 -5.86
CA LEU A 122 19.40 5.37 -6.66
C LEU A 122 20.44 6.38 -7.15
N ASP A 123 20.39 6.72 -8.43
CA ASP A 123 21.10 7.90 -8.93
C ASP A 123 20.41 9.21 -8.47
N GLU A 124 21.06 10.35 -8.68
CA GLU A 124 20.55 11.66 -8.24
C GLU A 124 19.17 12.00 -8.84
N GLU A 125 18.91 11.65 -10.10
CA GLU A 125 17.63 11.91 -10.77
C GLU A 125 16.52 11.02 -10.18
N GLN A 126 16.82 9.75 -9.96
CA GLN A 126 15.91 8.78 -9.36
C GLN A 126 15.57 9.17 -7.93
N LEU A 127 16.56 9.57 -7.14
CA LEU A 127 16.38 10.04 -5.76
C LEU A 127 15.51 11.29 -5.73
N ALA A 128 15.83 12.29 -6.56
CA ALA A 128 15.06 13.53 -6.63
C ALA A 128 13.59 13.26 -7.04
N ARG A 129 13.38 12.37 -8.02
CA ARG A 129 12.03 11.96 -8.43
C ARG A 129 11.28 11.23 -7.33
N PHE A 130 11.94 10.31 -6.64
CA PHE A 130 11.34 9.52 -5.56
C PHE A 130 10.92 10.43 -4.39
N LEU A 131 11.83 11.27 -3.90
CA LEU A 131 11.55 12.19 -2.79
C LEU A 131 10.52 13.24 -3.19
N GLY A 132 10.62 13.83 -4.38
CA GLY A 132 9.69 14.84 -4.88
C GLY A 132 8.26 14.33 -5.13
N SER A 133 8.07 13.01 -5.23
CA SER A 133 6.76 12.37 -5.43
C SER A 133 6.24 11.67 -4.16
N SER A 134 7.02 11.63 -3.09
CA SER A 134 6.64 10.99 -1.84
C SER A 134 5.70 11.89 -1.04
N THR A 135 4.60 11.32 -0.55
CA THR A 135 3.64 12.03 0.31
C THR A 135 3.55 11.38 1.69
N PRO A 136 3.17 12.13 2.74
CA PRO A 136 2.89 11.56 4.05
C PRO A 136 1.89 10.40 3.95
N HIS A 137 2.10 9.35 4.73
CA HIS A 137 1.27 8.15 4.72
C HIS A 137 0.34 8.14 5.96
N PRO A 138 -0.99 7.98 5.83
CA PRO A 138 -1.90 8.00 6.98
C PRO A 138 -1.53 6.92 8.00
N GLY A 139 -1.19 7.30 9.23
CA GLY A 139 -0.63 6.39 10.22
C GLY A 139 -1.57 5.24 10.61
N ALA A 140 -2.89 5.51 10.65
CA ALA A 140 -3.91 4.49 10.95
C ALA A 140 -3.87 3.31 9.97
N THR A 141 -3.54 3.56 8.70
CA THR A 141 -3.41 2.50 7.69
C THR A 141 -2.25 1.54 7.96
N LEU A 142 -1.22 2.00 8.67
CA LEU A 142 -0.01 1.26 9.00
C LEU A 142 -0.13 0.56 10.36
N THR A 143 -0.87 1.13 11.30
CA THR A 143 -0.97 0.65 12.69
C THR A 143 -2.21 -0.18 12.99
N GLU A 144 -3.28 -0.03 12.22
CA GLU A 144 -4.45 -0.90 12.33
C GLU A 144 -4.13 -2.31 11.79
N PRO A 145 -4.68 -3.36 12.42
CA PRO A 145 -4.41 -4.73 12.01
C PRO A 145 -5.12 -5.08 10.70
N ALA A 146 -4.50 -5.97 9.92
CA ALA A 146 -5.20 -6.70 8.88
C ALA A 146 -6.27 -7.62 9.48
N VAL A 147 -7.38 -7.77 8.77
CA VAL A 147 -8.48 -8.66 9.13
C VAL A 147 -8.67 -9.65 8.00
N LEU A 148 -8.38 -10.93 8.27
CA LEU A 148 -8.50 -12.02 7.31
C LEU A 148 -9.46 -13.08 7.83
N ALA A 149 -10.36 -13.57 6.98
CA ALA A 149 -11.23 -14.67 7.36
C ALA A 149 -10.45 -15.99 7.43
N ARG A 150 -9.41 -16.13 6.58
CA ARG A 150 -8.50 -17.27 6.51
C ARG A 150 -7.08 -16.80 6.14
N PRO A 151 -6.03 -17.57 6.45
CA PRO A 151 -4.70 -17.30 5.90
C PRO A 151 -4.72 -17.33 4.37
N LEU A 152 -3.89 -16.49 3.74
CA LEU A 152 -3.70 -16.42 2.28
C LEU A 152 -3.10 -17.69 1.67
#